data_AF-A0A2G5WFM0-F1
#
_entry.id   AF-A0A2G5WFM0-F1
#
_cell.length_a   1.000
_cell.length_b   1.000
_cell.length_c   1.000
_cell.angle_alpha   90.00
_cell.angle_beta   90.00
_cell.angle_gamma   90.00
#
_symmetry.space_group_name_H-M   'P 1'
#
loop_
_entity.id
_entity.type
_entity.pdbx_description
1 polymer ?
#
loop_
_entity_poly.entity_id
_entity_poly.type
_entity_poly.pdbx_seq_one_letter_code
_entity_poly.pdbx_strand_id
1 'polypeptide(L)'
;MLSNRELAIFIWLVIVSLILLVIMRKNLFSPLIDIVKAVWNLFCMPFSIIVNLYVALIFSVLWFYNVLETDLLITFSLWIFLFLYPSINIIYSKHCTLSIDDFVKSTLSLNIIFLFVVNQYTFPLKFELLLVPILFLLGAVSELTKNKIDFDMLNKISNSLILWLGIFMIFNAVIHFFLNLDDWATLLFWKSFAIELYVLLHLPLLYFVKYYGYYEKFNNYFTFKTYYRLSGVKKHLFISKVMFQSKFKQDTLNTFWDNIKRSNFRSKEEMLRSVKHEQKS
;
A
#
# COMPACT_ATOMS: atom_id res chain seq x y z
N MET A 1 -2.06 -25.61 2.74
CA MET A 1 -1.49 -25.75 4.10
C MET A 1 -0.82 -24.45 4.51
N LEU A 2 -0.99 -23.97 5.75
CA LEU A 2 -0.36 -22.73 6.21
C LEU A 2 1.16 -22.90 6.34
N SER A 3 1.94 -21.89 5.92
CA SER A 3 3.37 -21.87 6.21
C SER A 3 3.62 -21.63 7.71
N ASN A 4 4.81 -22.00 8.20
CA ASN A 4 5.16 -21.78 9.61
C ASN A 4 5.12 -20.28 9.99
N ARG A 5 5.46 -19.40 9.04
CA ARG A 5 5.39 -17.95 9.23
C ARG A 5 3.94 -17.47 9.33
N GLU A 6 3.07 -17.89 8.43
CA GLU A 6 1.65 -17.54 8.48
C GLU A 6 1.01 -18.03 9.77
N LEU A 7 1.35 -19.25 10.20
CA LEU A 7 0.89 -19.82 11.45
C LEU A 7 1.42 -19.05 12.67
N ALA A 8 2.68 -18.62 12.66
CA ALA A 8 3.24 -17.78 13.72
C ALA A 8 2.57 -16.39 13.77
N ILE A 9 2.32 -15.76 12.61
CA ILE A 9 1.58 -14.49 12.53
C ILE A 9 0.16 -14.66 13.09
N PHE A 10 -0.53 -15.74 12.72
CA PHE A 10 -1.87 -16.03 13.21
C PHE A 10 -1.88 -16.25 14.73
N ILE A 11 -0.94 -17.02 15.27
CA ILE A 11 -0.82 -17.21 16.73
C ILE A 11 -0.63 -15.86 17.44
N TRP A 12 0.26 -15.01 16.94
CA TRP A 12 0.50 -13.70 17.55
C TRP A 12 -0.69 -12.75 17.44
N LEU A 13 -1.43 -12.78 16.34
CA LEU A 13 -2.69 -12.02 16.22
C LEU A 13 -3.70 -12.46 17.28
N VAL A 14 -3.82 -13.76 17.55
CA VAL A 14 -4.69 -14.29 18.61
C VAL A 14 -4.18 -13.86 20.00
N ILE A 15 -2.87 -13.97 20.26
CA ILE A 15 -2.29 -13.58 21.55
C ILE A 15 -2.47 -12.08 21.80
N VAL A 16 -2.15 -11.23 20.83
CA VAL A 16 -2.28 -9.76 20.95
C VAL A 16 -3.73 -9.38 21.13
N SER A 17 -4.67 -9.97 20.38
CA SER A 17 -6.09 -9.69 20.56
C SER A 17 -6.59 -10.12 21.95
N LEU A 18 -6.16 -11.27 22.48
CA LEU A 18 -6.49 -11.69 23.85
C LEU A 18 -5.89 -10.76 24.91
N ILE A 19 -4.63 -10.34 24.76
CA ILE A 19 -3.99 -9.39 25.67
C ILE A 19 -4.75 -8.06 25.67
N LEU A 20 -5.11 -7.55 24.48
CA LEU A 20 -5.94 -6.35 24.36
C LEU A 20 -7.28 -6.54 25.07
N LEU A 21 -7.98 -7.67 24.86
CA LEU A 21 -9.25 -7.96 25.54
C LEU A 21 -9.12 -7.98 27.08
N VAL A 22 -8.01 -8.52 27.62
CA VAL A 22 -7.76 -8.58 29.07
C VAL A 22 -7.45 -7.18 29.65
N ILE A 23 -6.60 -6.40 28.98
CA ILE A 23 -6.25 -5.03 29.39
C ILE A 23 -7.49 -4.12 29.35
N MET A 24 -8.43 -4.39 28.44
CA MET A 24 -9.57 -3.51 28.13
C MET A 24 -10.83 -3.75 28.99
N ARG A 25 -10.80 -4.65 29.98
CA ARG A 25 -11.88 -4.84 30.98
C ARG A 25 -12.20 -3.58 31.81
N LYS A 26 -11.39 -2.51 31.76
CA LYS A 26 -11.56 -1.25 32.52
C LYS A 26 -12.24 -0.11 31.73
N ASN A 27 -13.33 -0.35 31.01
CA ASN A 27 -14.13 0.71 30.35
C ASN A 27 -13.52 1.33 29.06
N LEU A 28 -12.63 0.62 28.36
CA LEU A 28 -11.94 1.10 27.16
C LEU A 28 -12.47 0.48 25.85
N PHE A 29 -13.71 -0.05 25.82
CA PHE A 29 -14.28 -0.56 24.56
C PHE A 29 -14.50 0.52 23.50
N SER A 30 -14.59 1.80 23.89
CA SER A 30 -14.73 2.91 22.94
C SER A 30 -13.60 2.92 21.92
N PRO A 31 -12.30 3.01 22.26
CA PRO A 31 -11.24 3.12 21.26
C PRO A 31 -11.14 1.93 20.30
N LEU A 32 -11.40 0.68 20.72
CA LEU A 32 -11.41 -0.44 19.77
C LEU A 32 -12.64 -0.41 18.86
N ILE A 33 -13.81 -0.09 19.40
CA ILE A 33 -15.02 0.11 18.58
C ILE A 33 -14.80 1.29 17.63
N ASP A 34 -14.09 2.32 18.05
CA ASP A 34 -13.76 3.49 17.23
C ASP A 34 -12.72 3.14 16.16
N ILE A 35 -11.74 2.27 16.45
CA ILE A 35 -10.82 1.71 15.44
C ILE A 35 -11.57 0.84 14.45
N VAL A 36 -12.41 -0.09 14.92
CA VAL A 36 -13.21 -0.97 14.04
C VAL A 36 -14.18 -0.14 13.21
N LYS A 37 -14.84 0.87 13.79
CA LYS A 37 -15.68 1.84 13.07
C LYS A 37 -14.87 2.67 12.09
N ALA A 38 -13.66 3.10 12.43
CA ALA A 38 -12.79 3.86 11.54
C ALA A 38 -12.35 3.00 10.34
N VAL A 39 -11.96 1.75 10.60
CA VAL A 39 -11.64 0.76 9.57
C VAL A 39 -12.86 0.47 8.71
N TRP A 40 -14.03 0.24 9.31
CA TRP A 40 -15.28 0.02 8.59
C TRP A 40 -15.69 1.23 7.74
N ASN A 41 -15.60 2.44 8.29
CA ASN A 41 -15.84 3.67 7.56
C ASN A 41 -14.84 3.85 6.41
N LEU A 42 -13.58 3.43 6.58
CA LEU A 42 -12.59 3.39 5.52
C LEU A 42 -13.03 2.44 4.39
N PHE A 43 -13.59 1.27 4.70
CA PHE A 43 -14.17 0.35 3.70
C PHE A 43 -15.41 0.93 3.01
N CYS A 44 -16.23 1.72 3.71
CA CYS A 44 -17.45 2.32 3.16
C CYS A 44 -17.21 3.63 2.38
N MET A 45 -15.99 4.19 2.36
CA MET A 45 -15.71 5.37 1.55
C MET A 45 -15.88 5.04 0.05
N PRO A 46 -16.47 5.94 -0.77
CA PRO A 46 -16.66 5.69 -2.20
C PRO A 46 -15.40 5.26 -2.95
N PHE A 47 -14.25 5.83 -2.57
CA PHE A 47 -12.94 5.44 -3.10
C PHE A 47 -12.56 4.00 -2.74
N SER A 48 -12.78 3.59 -1.49
CA SER A 48 -12.49 2.25 -1.01
C SER A 48 -13.41 1.21 -1.65
N ILE A 49 -14.66 1.56 -1.96
CA ILE A 49 -15.58 0.69 -2.71
C ILE A 49 -14.99 0.36 -4.08
N ILE A 50 -14.43 1.34 -4.80
CA ILE A 50 -13.78 1.12 -6.11
C ILE A 50 -12.56 0.21 -5.96
N VAL A 51 -11.73 0.45 -4.95
CA VAL A 51 -10.56 -0.39 -4.63
C VAL A 51 -10.99 -1.84 -4.37
N ASN A 52 -11.98 -2.05 -3.51
CA ASN A 52 -12.49 -3.39 -3.17
C ASN A 52 -13.13 -4.07 -4.38
N LEU A 53 -13.87 -3.35 -5.22
CA LEU A 53 -14.47 -3.89 -6.43
C LEU A 53 -13.41 -4.33 -7.44
N TYR A 54 -12.32 -3.58 -7.57
CA TYR A 54 -11.18 -3.97 -8.40
C TYR A 54 -10.45 -5.20 -7.86
N VAL A 55 -10.22 -5.25 -6.55
CA VAL A 55 -9.62 -6.44 -5.89
C VAL A 55 -10.53 -7.67 -6.05
N ALA A 56 -11.84 -7.51 -5.90
CA ALA A 56 -12.81 -8.57 -6.12
C ALA A 56 -12.82 -9.06 -7.58
N LEU A 57 -12.70 -8.13 -8.55
CA LEU A 57 -12.58 -8.48 -9.96
C LEU A 57 -11.33 -9.30 -10.22
N ILE A 58 -10.17 -8.88 -9.71
CA ILE A 58 -8.92 -9.66 -9.84
C ILE A 58 -9.10 -11.04 -9.21
N PHE A 59 -9.64 -11.10 -7.99
CA PHE A 59 -9.92 -12.37 -7.32
C PHE A 59 -10.80 -13.28 -8.18
N SER A 60 -11.90 -12.78 -8.73
CA SER A 60 -12.80 -13.56 -9.59
C SER A 60 -12.10 -14.05 -10.86
N VAL A 61 -11.26 -13.22 -11.48
CA VAL A 61 -10.47 -13.62 -12.66
C VAL A 61 -9.49 -14.74 -12.29
N LEU A 62 -8.71 -14.57 -11.22
CA LEU A 62 -7.73 -15.58 -10.78
C LEU A 62 -8.41 -16.89 -10.36
N TRP A 63 -9.57 -16.81 -9.72
CA TRP A 63 -10.38 -17.97 -9.37
C TRP A 63 -10.91 -18.68 -10.62
N PHE A 64 -11.48 -17.95 -11.57
CA PHE A 64 -12.04 -18.51 -12.81
C PHE A 64 -11.00 -19.26 -13.65
N TYR A 65 -9.76 -18.77 -13.70
CA TYR A 65 -8.67 -19.43 -14.41
C TYR A 65 -7.97 -20.54 -13.60
N ASN A 66 -8.53 -20.96 -12.45
CA ASN A 66 -7.94 -21.97 -11.54
C ASN A 66 -6.48 -21.66 -11.15
N VAL A 67 -6.15 -20.38 -11.11
CA VAL A 67 -4.86 -19.88 -10.67
C VAL A 67 -4.82 -19.82 -9.15
N LEU A 68 -5.90 -19.31 -8.56
CA LEU A 68 -6.06 -19.21 -7.12
C LEU A 68 -6.76 -20.46 -6.59
N GLU A 69 -5.97 -21.38 -6.04
CA GLU A 69 -6.47 -22.57 -5.35
C GLU A 69 -6.77 -22.26 -3.87
N THR A 70 -7.53 -23.14 -3.21
CA THR A 70 -7.90 -22.98 -1.79
C THR A 70 -6.69 -22.85 -0.88
N ASP A 71 -5.58 -23.52 -1.22
CA ASP A 71 -4.33 -23.45 -0.46
C ASP A 71 -3.66 -22.07 -0.50
N LEU A 72 -3.96 -21.27 -1.53
CA LEU A 72 -3.33 -19.96 -1.75
C LEU A 72 -4.22 -18.78 -1.32
N LEU A 73 -5.47 -19.05 -0.90
CA LEU A 73 -6.43 -18.01 -0.48
C LEU A 73 -5.92 -17.19 0.70
N ILE A 74 -5.28 -17.85 1.68
CA ILE A 74 -4.79 -17.18 2.88
C ILE A 74 -3.61 -16.29 2.54
N THR A 75 -2.66 -16.79 1.76
CA THR A 75 -1.51 -16.03 1.28
C THR A 75 -1.94 -14.80 0.46
N PHE A 76 -2.89 -14.98 -0.47
CA PHE A 76 -3.44 -13.88 -1.25
C PHE A 76 -4.16 -12.84 -0.36
N SER A 77 -4.91 -13.29 0.64
CA SER A 77 -5.59 -12.40 1.58
C SER A 77 -4.59 -11.60 2.42
N LEU A 78 -3.57 -12.25 2.97
CA LEU A 78 -2.49 -11.59 3.71
C LEU A 78 -1.77 -10.57 2.84
N TRP A 79 -1.52 -10.91 1.57
CA TRP A 79 -0.91 -9.98 0.61
C TRP A 79 -1.76 -8.73 0.41
N ILE A 80 -3.09 -8.85 0.28
CA ILE A 80 -3.98 -7.68 0.16
C ILE A 80 -3.86 -6.77 1.39
N PHE A 81 -3.97 -7.33 2.60
CA PHE A 81 -4.00 -6.53 3.83
C PHE A 81 -2.63 -5.98 4.25
N LEU A 82 -1.56 -6.76 4.05
CA LEU A 82 -0.22 -6.41 4.52
C LEU A 82 0.60 -5.66 3.47
N PHE A 83 0.28 -5.80 2.19
CA PHE A 83 1.03 -5.15 1.11
C PHE A 83 0.18 -4.13 0.32
N LEU A 84 -0.97 -4.52 -0.22
CA LEU A 84 -1.75 -3.66 -1.12
C LEU A 84 -2.30 -2.41 -0.41
N TYR A 85 -3.01 -2.60 0.71
CA TYR A 85 -3.61 -1.50 1.46
C TYR A 85 -2.57 -0.49 2.00
N PRO A 86 -1.47 -0.94 2.63
CA PRO A 86 -0.38 -0.04 3.02
C PRO A 86 0.23 0.70 1.82
N SER A 87 0.41 0.05 0.67
CA SER A 87 0.93 0.68 -0.55
C SER A 87 0.00 1.79 -1.05
N ILE A 88 -1.31 1.53 -1.08
CA ILE A 88 -2.34 2.53 -1.41
C ILE A 88 -2.22 3.75 -0.47
N ASN A 89 -2.09 3.50 0.84
CA ASN A 89 -1.96 4.57 1.83
C ASN A 89 -0.68 5.39 1.65
N ILE A 90 0.45 4.76 1.33
CA ILE A 90 1.72 5.46 1.07
C ILE A 90 1.60 6.36 -0.16
N ILE A 91 1.00 5.87 -1.24
CA ILE A 91 0.82 6.63 -2.49
C ILE A 91 -0.12 7.81 -2.26
N TYR A 92 -1.21 7.60 -1.52
CA TYR A 92 -2.18 8.63 -1.19
C TYR A 92 -1.60 9.70 -0.25
N SER A 93 -0.93 9.30 0.84
CA SER A 93 -0.40 10.19 1.87
C SER A 93 0.79 11.04 1.41
N LYS A 94 1.66 10.54 0.53
CA LYS A 94 2.80 11.32 -0.01
C LYS A 94 2.40 12.36 -1.08
N HIS A 95 1.13 12.77 -1.11
CA HIS A 95 0.60 13.82 -2.00
C HIS A 95 1.05 13.68 -3.46
N CYS A 96 1.14 12.44 -3.94
CA CYS A 96 1.38 12.11 -5.33
C CYS A 96 2.76 12.50 -5.88
N THR A 97 3.75 12.81 -5.01
CA THR A 97 5.13 13.10 -5.42
C THR A 97 5.91 11.85 -5.83
N LEU A 98 5.49 10.68 -5.34
CA LEU A 98 6.07 9.40 -5.71
C LEU A 98 5.82 9.10 -7.19
N SER A 99 6.91 8.90 -7.92
CA SER A 99 6.93 8.22 -9.21
C SER A 99 6.47 6.77 -8.98
N ILE A 100 5.35 6.38 -9.62
CA ILE A 100 4.90 4.99 -9.56
C ILE A 100 5.91 4.13 -10.29
N ASP A 101 6.50 4.62 -11.38
CA ASP A 101 7.51 3.90 -12.13
C ASP A 101 8.71 3.54 -11.23
N ASP A 102 9.14 4.44 -10.34
CA ASP A 102 10.23 4.17 -9.41
C ASP A 102 9.80 3.23 -8.27
N PHE A 103 8.57 3.38 -7.77
CA PHE A 103 7.98 2.43 -6.82
C PHE A 103 7.95 1.02 -7.42
N VAL A 104 7.44 0.89 -8.64
CA VAL A 104 7.33 -0.35 -9.40
C VAL A 104 8.69 -0.93 -9.73
N LYS A 105 9.65 -0.13 -10.21
CA LYS A 105 11.03 -0.58 -10.43
C LYS A 105 11.67 -1.08 -9.14
N SER A 106 11.46 -0.37 -8.03
CA SER A 106 11.99 -0.78 -6.73
C SER A 106 11.37 -2.10 -6.24
N THR A 107 10.07 -2.31 -6.47
CA THR A 107 9.34 -3.51 -6.02
C THR A 107 9.54 -4.72 -6.93
N LEU A 108 9.51 -4.55 -8.25
CA LEU A 108 9.56 -5.62 -9.25
C LEU A 108 10.97 -6.01 -9.70
N SER A 109 12.00 -5.35 -9.19
CA SER A 109 13.39 -5.75 -9.43
C SER A 109 13.68 -7.13 -8.81
N LEU A 110 14.95 -7.45 -8.54
CA LEU A 110 15.34 -8.69 -7.84
C LEU A 110 14.58 -8.91 -6.51
N ASN A 111 14.00 -7.86 -5.95
CA ASN A 111 13.16 -7.92 -4.75
C ASN A 111 12.01 -8.92 -4.85
N ILE A 112 11.37 -9.10 -6.01
CA ILE A 112 10.23 -10.04 -6.11
C ILE A 112 10.67 -11.50 -5.98
N ILE A 113 11.86 -11.82 -6.50
CA ILE A 113 12.47 -13.15 -6.40
C ILE A 113 12.86 -13.39 -4.94
N PHE A 114 13.54 -12.43 -4.31
CA PHE A 114 13.91 -12.55 -2.90
C PHE A 114 12.69 -12.66 -1.98
N LEU A 115 11.65 -11.88 -2.24
CA LEU A 115 10.40 -11.90 -1.46
C LEU A 115 9.74 -13.27 -1.55
N PHE A 116 9.63 -13.82 -2.77
CA PHE A 116 9.10 -15.16 -2.98
C PHE A 116 9.93 -16.23 -2.25
N VAL A 117 11.25 -16.24 -2.44
CA VAL A 117 12.14 -17.23 -1.83
C VAL A 117 12.05 -17.19 -0.31
N VAL A 118 12.05 -15.99 0.28
CA VAL A 118 11.91 -15.80 1.73
C VAL A 118 10.53 -16.21 2.23
N ASN A 119 9.46 -16.03 1.46
CA ASN A 119 8.10 -16.46 1.82
C ASN A 119 7.90 -17.97 1.69
N GLN A 120 8.50 -18.59 0.68
CA GLN A 120 8.41 -20.04 0.45
C GLN A 120 9.21 -20.84 1.49
N TYR A 121 10.43 -20.41 1.80
CA TYR A 121 11.34 -21.13 2.69
C TYR A 121 11.38 -20.48 4.08
N THR A 122 10.36 -20.81 4.89
CA THR A 122 10.22 -20.32 6.27
C THR A 122 11.05 -21.11 7.28
N PHE A 123 11.37 -20.50 8.42
CA PHE A 123 12.02 -21.20 9.53
C PHE A 123 11.06 -22.23 10.18
N PRO A 124 11.58 -23.17 10.99
CA PRO A 124 10.75 -23.99 11.86
C PRO A 124 9.86 -23.12 12.74
N LEU A 125 8.63 -23.58 13.01
CA LEU A 125 7.62 -22.80 13.74
C LEU A 125 8.13 -22.16 15.04
N LYS A 126 8.95 -22.87 15.82
CA LYS A 126 9.53 -22.36 17.08
C LYS A 126 10.36 -21.08 16.87
N PHE A 127 11.10 -21.01 15.77
CA PHE A 127 11.90 -19.83 15.42
C PHE A 127 11.02 -18.71 14.87
N GLU A 128 10.06 -19.00 13.99
CA GLU A 128 9.11 -18.00 13.48
C GLU A 128 8.30 -17.36 14.61
N LEU A 129 7.92 -18.13 15.63
CA LEU A 129 7.20 -17.63 16.81
C LEU A 129 8.00 -16.57 17.59
N LEU A 130 9.34 -16.64 17.57
CA LEU A 130 10.21 -15.64 18.18
C LEU A 130 10.50 -14.48 17.22
N LEU A 131 10.68 -14.78 15.94
CA LEU A 131 11.14 -13.83 14.93
C LEU A 131 10.04 -12.81 14.55
N VAL A 132 8.80 -13.26 14.37
CA VAL A 132 7.65 -12.41 14.04
C VAL A 132 7.46 -11.23 15.03
N PRO A 133 7.36 -11.44 16.36
CA PRO A 133 7.14 -10.35 17.30
C PRO A 133 8.36 -9.43 17.41
N ILE A 134 9.59 -9.95 17.27
CA ILE A 134 10.81 -9.13 17.25
C ILE A 134 10.79 -8.19 16.05
N LEU A 135 10.50 -8.69 14.84
CA LEU A 135 10.37 -7.85 13.65
C LEU A 135 9.26 -6.82 13.79
N PHE A 136 8.11 -7.21 14.34
CA PHE A 136 7.00 -6.28 14.58
C PHE A 136 7.41 -5.16 15.55
N LEU A 137 8.05 -5.48 16.67
CA LEU A 137 8.52 -4.50 17.64
C LEU A 137 9.57 -3.56 17.06
N LEU A 138 10.56 -4.10 16.34
CA LEU A 138 11.60 -3.28 15.70
C LEU A 138 10.99 -2.36 14.64
N GLY A 139 10.07 -2.86 13.82
CA GLY A 139 9.35 -2.06 12.83
C GLY A 139 8.52 -0.95 13.46
N ALA A 140 7.80 -1.27 14.53
CA ALA A 140 7.02 -0.29 15.29
C ALA A 140 7.92 0.80 15.90
N VAL A 141 9.05 0.42 16.52
CA VAL A 141 10.02 1.37 17.07
C VAL A 141 10.59 2.25 15.97
N SER A 142 11.00 1.69 14.84
CA SER A 142 11.54 2.47 13.73
C SER A 142 10.52 3.49 13.23
N GLU A 143 9.27 3.10 12.98
CA GLU A 143 8.27 4.03 12.46
C GLU A 143 7.88 5.11 13.50
N LEU A 144 7.81 4.77 14.79
CA LEU A 144 7.50 5.73 15.86
C LEU A 144 8.63 6.75 16.12
N THR A 145 9.88 6.39 15.81
CA THR A 145 11.07 7.22 16.07
C THR A 145 11.55 7.99 14.84
N LYS A 146 11.13 7.59 13.63
CA LYS A 146 11.54 8.16 12.34
C LYS A 146 11.53 9.68 12.22
N ASN A 147 10.57 10.35 12.86
CA ASN A 147 10.39 11.81 12.77
C ASN A 147 10.84 12.56 14.03
N LYS A 148 11.46 11.89 15.00
CA LYS A 148 11.88 12.48 16.28
C LYS A 148 13.39 12.54 16.36
N ILE A 149 13.94 13.76 16.35
CA ILE A 149 15.39 14.03 16.39
C ILE A 149 16.01 13.36 17.63
N ASP A 150 15.32 13.41 18.77
CA ASP A 150 15.77 12.85 20.05
C ASP A 150 15.96 11.31 20.03
N PHE A 151 15.35 10.62 19.06
CA PHE A 151 15.38 9.17 18.95
C PHE A 151 16.05 8.66 17.68
N ASP A 152 16.83 9.50 16.99
CA ASP A 152 17.51 9.12 15.74
C ASP A 152 18.44 7.89 15.92
N MET A 153 19.11 7.78 17.07
CA MET A 153 19.94 6.62 17.38
C MET A 153 19.12 5.32 17.49
N LEU A 154 17.94 5.35 18.13
CA LEU A 154 17.06 4.18 18.23
C LEU A 154 16.48 3.80 16.86
N ASN A 155 16.16 4.80 16.02
CA ASN A 155 15.70 4.56 14.66
C ASN A 155 16.80 3.87 13.82
N LYS A 156 18.05 4.30 13.96
CA LYS A 156 19.20 3.68 13.26
C LYS A 156 19.46 2.25 13.74
N ILE A 157 19.42 2.01 15.05
CA ILE A 157 19.62 0.67 15.61
C ILE A 157 18.49 -0.27 15.17
N SER A 158 17.24 0.15 15.29
CA SER A 158 16.10 -0.68 14.87
C SER A 158 16.15 -1.02 13.38
N ASN A 159 16.43 -0.04 12.51
CA ASN A 159 16.61 -0.29 11.08
C ASN A 159 17.81 -1.21 10.78
N SER A 160 18.93 -1.05 11.48
CA SER A 160 20.10 -1.91 11.32
C SER A 160 19.79 -3.36 11.73
N LEU A 161 19.09 -3.55 12.84
CA LEU A 161 18.65 -4.89 13.29
C LEU A 161 17.66 -5.53 12.31
N ILE A 162 16.70 -4.76 11.79
CA ILE A 162 15.77 -5.23 10.74
C ILE A 162 16.56 -5.68 9.51
N LEU A 163 17.57 -4.90 9.09
CA LEU A 163 18.40 -5.23 7.96
C LEU A 163 19.19 -6.53 8.19
N TRP A 164 19.84 -6.69 9.34
CA TRP A 164 20.57 -7.92 9.69
C TRP A 164 19.67 -9.15 9.76
N LEU A 165 18.49 -9.02 10.38
CA LEU A 165 17.49 -10.09 10.41
C LEU A 165 16.99 -10.42 9.00
N GLY A 166 16.75 -9.41 8.16
CA GLY A 166 16.36 -9.60 6.76
C GLY A 166 17.42 -10.36 5.96
N ILE A 167 18.70 -10.00 6.10
CA ILE A 167 19.81 -10.74 5.46
C ILE A 167 19.85 -12.18 5.96
N PHE A 168 19.70 -12.40 7.27
CA PHE A 168 19.69 -13.74 7.84
C PHE A 168 18.55 -14.61 7.28
N MET A 169 17.35 -14.03 7.15
CA MET A 169 16.20 -14.72 6.55
C MET A 169 16.46 -15.05 5.07
N ILE A 170 16.99 -14.10 4.29
CA ILE A 170 17.33 -14.31 2.88
C ILE A 170 18.37 -15.42 2.74
N PHE A 171 19.44 -15.38 3.54
CA PHE A 171 20.51 -16.38 3.48
C PHE A 171 19.99 -17.80 3.76
N ASN A 172 19.18 -17.96 4.80
CA ASN A 172 18.52 -19.23 5.10
C ASN A 172 17.63 -19.70 3.95
N ALA A 173 16.80 -18.80 3.43
CA ALA A 173 15.86 -19.13 2.37
C ALA A 173 16.57 -19.53 1.06
N VAL A 174 17.66 -18.84 0.71
CA VAL A 174 18.48 -19.17 -0.47
C VAL A 174 19.16 -20.54 -0.33
N ILE A 175 19.69 -20.87 0.86
CA ILE A 175 20.24 -22.22 1.10
C ILE A 175 19.18 -23.28 0.88
N HIS A 176 17.99 -23.12 1.47
CA HIS A 176 16.90 -24.08 1.32
C HIS A 176 16.34 -24.16 -0.10
N PHE A 177 16.33 -23.05 -0.83
CA PHE A 177 15.95 -23.00 -2.24
C PHE A 177 16.85 -23.88 -3.12
N PHE A 178 18.16 -23.88 -2.87
CA PHE A 178 19.10 -24.73 -3.61
C PHE A 178 19.14 -26.18 -3.12
N LEU A 179 18.79 -26.45 -1.86
CA LEU A 179 18.73 -27.81 -1.32
C LEU A 179 17.47 -28.57 -1.74
N ASN A 180 16.36 -27.87 -2.02
CA ASN A 180 15.06 -28.47 -2.35
C ASN A 180 14.68 -28.20 -3.82
N LEU A 181 15.52 -28.64 -4.77
CA LEU A 181 15.25 -28.44 -6.20
C LEU A 181 14.01 -29.21 -6.69
N ASP A 182 13.61 -30.28 -5.99
CA ASP A 182 12.42 -31.07 -6.32
C ASP A 182 11.13 -30.23 -6.25
N ASP A 183 11.10 -29.17 -5.42
CA ASP A 183 9.97 -28.25 -5.32
C ASP A 183 9.68 -27.57 -6.66
N TRP A 184 10.71 -27.34 -7.48
CA TRP A 184 10.61 -26.61 -8.74
C TRP A 184 9.83 -27.41 -9.79
N ALA A 185 9.76 -28.73 -9.64
CA ALA A 185 8.98 -29.60 -10.50
C ALA A 185 7.48 -29.52 -10.18
N THR A 186 7.09 -28.96 -9.03
CA THR A 186 5.69 -28.89 -8.62
C THR A 186 5.00 -27.68 -9.25
N LEU A 187 3.77 -27.90 -9.75
CA LEU A 187 2.94 -26.81 -10.29
C LEU A 187 2.61 -25.78 -9.20
N LEU A 188 2.47 -26.22 -7.95
CA LEU A 188 2.15 -25.36 -6.81
C LEU A 188 3.23 -24.30 -6.58
N PHE A 189 4.52 -24.65 -6.71
CA PHE A 189 5.62 -23.70 -6.59
C PHE A 189 5.50 -22.54 -7.58
N TRP A 190 5.21 -22.84 -8.84
CA TRP A 190 5.03 -21.81 -9.87
C TRP A 190 3.77 -20.98 -9.68
N LYS A 191 2.68 -21.57 -9.16
CA LYS A 191 1.47 -20.83 -8.77
C LYS A 191 1.73 -19.88 -7.60
N SER A 192 2.47 -20.33 -6.59
CA SER A 192 2.89 -19.48 -5.46
C SER A 192 3.79 -18.33 -5.91
N PHE A 193 4.73 -18.57 -6.83
CA PHE A 193 5.57 -17.51 -7.41
C PHE A 193 4.73 -16.52 -8.23
N ALA A 194 3.75 -17.01 -8.98
CA ALA A 194 2.86 -16.17 -9.76
C ALA A 194 2.01 -15.22 -8.89
N ILE A 195 1.71 -15.59 -7.64
CA ILE A 195 1.03 -14.70 -6.68
C ILE A 195 1.84 -13.44 -6.39
N GLU A 196 3.15 -13.58 -6.19
CA GLU A 196 4.03 -12.43 -6.01
C GLU A 196 4.06 -11.57 -7.29
N LEU A 197 4.01 -12.19 -8.47
CA LEU A 197 3.89 -11.48 -9.75
C LEU A 197 2.54 -10.76 -9.93
N TYR A 198 1.46 -11.17 -9.24
CA TYR A 198 0.17 -10.49 -9.32
C TYR A 198 0.18 -9.07 -8.72
N VAL A 199 1.27 -8.63 -8.08
CA VAL A 199 1.55 -7.20 -7.86
C VAL A 199 1.33 -6.39 -9.15
N LEU A 200 1.70 -6.96 -10.30
CA LEU A 200 1.54 -6.33 -11.62
C LEU A 200 0.09 -6.02 -11.99
N LEU A 201 -0.84 -6.92 -11.65
CA LEU A 201 -2.26 -6.74 -11.92
C LEU A 201 -2.86 -5.60 -11.09
N HIS A 202 -2.20 -5.21 -10.00
CA HIS A 202 -2.62 -4.11 -9.14
C HIS A 202 -2.01 -2.77 -9.54
N LEU A 203 -1.07 -2.72 -10.50
CA LEU A 203 -0.49 -1.45 -10.96
C LEU A 203 -1.52 -0.45 -11.50
N PRO A 204 -2.50 -0.85 -12.34
CA PRO A 204 -3.53 0.09 -12.81
C PRO A 204 -4.29 0.74 -11.65
N LEU A 205 -4.55 -0.03 -10.59
CA LEU A 205 -5.17 0.47 -9.37
C LEU A 205 -4.27 1.49 -8.67
N LEU A 206 -2.97 1.22 -8.53
CA LEU A 206 -2.03 2.18 -7.91
C LEU A 206 -1.93 3.50 -8.70
N TYR A 207 -1.94 3.45 -10.04
CA TYR A 207 -2.04 4.67 -10.87
C TYR A 207 -3.36 5.40 -10.63
N PHE A 208 -4.48 4.67 -10.60
CA PHE A 208 -5.77 5.25 -10.29
C PHE A 208 -5.78 5.97 -8.94
N VAL A 209 -5.24 5.34 -7.87
CA VAL A 209 -5.12 5.93 -6.54
C VAL A 209 -4.33 7.23 -6.56
N LYS A 210 -3.19 7.27 -7.27
CA LYS A 210 -2.38 8.47 -7.39
C LYS A 210 -3.13 9.63 -8.05
N TYR A 211 -3.81 9.38 -9.16
CA TYR A 211 -4.57 10.43 -9.85
C TYR A 211 -5.81 10.84 -9.08
N TYR A 212 -6.44 9.92 -8.37
CA TYR A 212 -7.51 10.24 -7.43
C TYR A 212 -7.01 11.18 -6.31
N GLY A 213 -5.81 10.95 -5.78
CA GLY A 213 -5.17 11.85 -4.81
C GLY A 213 -4.97 13.27 -5.35
N TYR A 214 -4.53 13.42 -6.62
CA TYR A 214 -4.46 14.73 -7.28
C TYR A 214 -5.84 15.38 -7.40
N TYR A 215 -6.85 14.61 -7.81
CA TYR A 215 -8.22 15.09 -7.93
C TYR A 215 -8.75 15.62 -6.60
N GLU A 216 -8.58 14.88 -5.51
CA GLU A 216 -9.02 15.34 -4.18
C GLU A 216 -8.23 16.56 -3.69
N LYS A 217 -6.93 16.61 -3.98
CA LYS A 217 -6.08 17.79 -3.68
C LYS A 217 -6.61 19.05 -4.38
N PHE A 218 -6.92 18.98 -5.68
CA PHE A 218 -7.55 20.08 -6.40
C PHE A 218 -8.95 20.39 -5.85
N ASN A 219 -9.76 19.37 -5.59
CA ASN A 219 -11.11 19.51 -5.08
C ASN A 219 -11.10 20.26 -3.73
N ASN A 220 -10.27 19.85 -2.79
CA ASN A 220 -10.14 20.48 -1.47
C ASN A 220 -9.65 21.92 -1.58
N TYR A 221 -8.67 22.19 -2.45
CA TYR A 221 -8.19 23.56 -2.70
C TYR A 221 -9.29 24.48 -3.22
N PHE A 222 -10.05 24.03 -4.24
CA PHE A 222 -11.15 24.81 -4.79
C PHE A 222 -12.33 24.91 -3.82
N THR A 223 -12.56 23.95 -2.92
CA THR A 223 -13.54 24.13 -1.85
C THR A 223 -13.11 25.26 -0.91
N PHE A 224 -11.83 25.28 -0.52
CA PHE A 224 -11.31 26.23 0.46
C PHE A 224 -11.14 27.65 -0.09
N LYS A 225 -10.59 27.80 -1.31
CA LYS A 225 -10.31 29.11 -1.93
C LYS A 225 -11.51 29.71 -2.67
N THR A 226 -12.42 28.89 -3.18
CA THR A 226 -13.56 29.31 -4.01
C THR A 226 -14.91 29.06 -3.34
N TYR A 227 -14.99 29.30 -2.03
CA TYR A 227 -16.18 29.08 -1.18
C TYR A 227 -17.50 29.71 -1.70
N TYR A 228 -17.48 30.56 -2.75
CA TYR A 228 -18.68 31.23 -3.26
C TYR A 228 -18.95 31.25 -4.79
N ARG A 229 -18.16 30.62 -5.68
CA ARG A 229 -18.29 30.95 -7.14
C ARG A 229 -18.52 29.84 -8.17
N LEU A 230 -18.38 28.57 -7.85
CA LEU A 230 -18.59 27.47 -8.81
C LEU A 230 -19.57 26.44 -8.25
N SER A 231 -20.70 26.21 -8.93
CA SER A 231 -21.62 25.12 -8.62
C SER A 231 -20.87 23.77 -8.65
N GLY A 232 -21.14 22.87 -7.71
CA GLY A 232 -20.40 21.61 -7.53
C GLY A 232 -20.14 20.82 -8.82
N VAL A 233 -21.15 20.66 -9.68
CA VAL A 233 -21.02 19.96 -10.97
C VAL A 233 -19.97 20.60 -11.90
N LYS A 234 -19.94 21.94 -11.99
CA LYS A 234 -19.01 22.68 -12.84
C LYS A 234 -17.57 22.57 -12.35
N LYS A 235 -17.38 22.43 -11.04
CA LYS A 235 -16.07 22.22 -10.42
C LYS A 235 -15.50 20.84 -10.78
N HIS A 236 -16.30 19.78 -10.67
CA HIS A 236 -15.88 18.42 -11.04
C HIS A 236 -15.55 18.31 -12.54
N LEU A 237 -16.33 18.96 -13.41
CA LEU A 237 -16.05 19.04 -14.84
C LEU A 237 -14.75 19.80 -15.16
N PHE A 238 -14.44 20.85 -14.40
CA PHE A 238 -13.18 21.58 -14.58
C PHE A 238 -11.97 20.73 -14.16
N ILE A 239 -12.01 20.10 -12.99
CA ILE A 239 -10.90 19.27 -12.49
C ILE A 239 -10.69 18.07 -13.42
N SER A 240 -11.75 17.38 -13.84
CA SER A 240 -11.64 16.28 -14.80
C SER A 240 -11.05 16.74 -16.13
N LYS A 241 -11.47 17.90 -16.66
CA LYS A 241 -10.89 18.47 -17.88
C LYS A 241 -9.39 18.76 -17.72
N VAL A 242 -8.95 19.32 -16.60
CA VAL A 242 -7.52 19.54 -16.31
C VAL A 242 -6.76 18.20 -16.31
N MET A 243 -7.30 17.17 -15.65
CA MET A 243 -6.67 15.84 -15.58
C MET A 243 -6.53 15.19 -16.97
N PHE A 244 -7.56 15.31 -17.81
CA PHE A 244 -7.49 14.82 -19.20
C PHE A 244 -6.52 15.65 -20.05
N GLN A 245 -6.49 16.97 -19.88
CA GLN A 245 -5.60 17.87 -20.63
C GLN A 245 -4.13 17.70 -20.27
N SER A 246 -3.83 17.39 -19.01
CA SER A 246 -2.47 17.05 -18.58
C SER A 246 -2.02 15.67 -19.06
N LYS A 247 -2.89 14.90 -19.74
CA LYS A 247 -2.65 13.49 -20.13
C LYS A 247 -2.19 12.64 -18.96
N PHE A 248 -2.66 12.97 -17.74
CA PHE A 248 -2.23 12.31 -16.53
C PHE A 248 -0.69 12.38 -16.30
N LYS A 249 0.03 13.37 -16.86
CA LYS A 249 1.46 13.55 -16.58
C LYS A 249 1.67 14.25 -15.23
N GLN A 250 2.53 13.67 -14.40
CA GLN A 250 2.81 14.18 -13.04
C GLN A 250 3.39 15.61 -13.07
N ASP A 251 4.38 15.86 -13.93
CA ASP A 251 5.06 17.16 -14.00
C ASP A 251 4.08 18.27 -14.38
N THR A 252 3.24 18.01 -15.38
CA THR A 252 2.22 18.97 -15.84
C THR A 252 1.16 19.25 -14.77
N LEU A 253 0.78 18.25 -13.95
CA LEU A 253 -0.15 18.46 -12.85
C LEU A 253 0.50 19.25 -11.70
N ASN A 254 1.79 19.05 -11.45
CA ASN A 254 2.54 19.79 -10.43
C ASN A 254 2.78 21.25 -10.84
N THR A 255 3.20 21.51 -12.09
CA THR A 255 3.35 22.87 -12.61
C THR A 255 2.02 23.61 -12.58
N PHE A 256 0.94 22.95 -13.01
CA PHE A 256 -0.41 23.51 -12.96
C PHE A 256 -0.83 23.83 -11.51
N TRP A 257 -0.54 22.94 -10.56
CA TRP A 257 -0.80 23.16 -9.15
C TRP A 257 -0.03 24.34 -8.57
N ASP A 258 1.26 24.46 -8.87
CA ASP A 258 2.09 25.58 -8.42
C ASP A 258 1.64 26.91 -9.03
N ASN A 259 1.21 26.88 -10.29
CA ASN A 259 0.63 28.04 -10.96
C ASN A 259 -0.71 28.44 -10.33
N ILE A 260 -1.61 27.49 -10.05
CA ILE A 260 -2.85 27.78 -9.31
C ILE A 260 -2.58 28.40 -7.95
N LYS A 261 -1.60 27.87 -7.21
CA LYS A 261 -1.22 28.43 -5.90
C LYS A 261 -0.76 29.89 -6.02
N ARG A 262 0.07 30.19 -7.01
CA ARG A 262 0.66 31.52 -7.23
C ARG A 262 -0.33 32.54 -7.79
N SER A 263 -1.27 32.10 -8.60
CA SER A 263 -2.26 32.98 -9.22
C SER A 263 -3.50 33.19 -8.34
N ASN A 264 -3.93 34.45 -8.23
CA ASN A 264 -5.26 34.78 -7.74
C ASN A 264 -6.23 34.85 -8.92
N PHE A 265 -6.61 33.67 -9.42
CA PHE A 265 -7.57 33.58 -10.51
C PHE A 265 -8.89 34.24 -10.10
N ARG A 266 -9.30 35.27 -10.84
CA ARG A 266 -10.54 36.00 -10.62
C ARG A 266 -11.68 35.48 -11.49
N SER A 267 -11.38 34.77 -12.60
CA SER A 267 -12.39 34.19 -13.51
C SER A 267 -12.00 32.81 -14.10
N LYS A 268 -13.03 32.06 -14.56
CA LYS A 268 -12.91 30.76 -15.26
C LYS A 268 -12.04 30.84 -16.52
N GLU A 269 -12.07 31.98 -17.21
CA GLU A 269 -11.33 32.16 -18.46
C GLU A 269 -9.84 32.32 -18.22
N GLU A 270 -9.45 32.97 -17.13
CA GLU A 270 -8.03 33.09 -16.72
C GLU A 270 -7.45 31.71 -16.39
N MET A 271 -8.23 30.86 -15.70
CA MET A 271 -7.82 29.49 -15.36
C MET A 271 -7.70 28.57 -16.58
N LEU A 272 -8.61 28.66 -17.55
CA LEU A 272 -8.55 27.84 -18.76
C LEU A 272 -7.48 28.33 -19.75
N ARG A 273 -7.16 29.64 -19.75
CA ARG A 273 -6.08 30.22 -20.55
C ARG A 273 -4.70 29.82 -20.00
N SER A 274 -4.52 29.72 -18.68
CA SER A 274 -3.25 29.27 -18.11
C SER A 274 -2.90 27.82 -18.50
N VAL A 275 -3.87 26.91 -18.49
CA VAL A 275 -3.69 25.51 -18.94
C VAL A 275 -3.27 25.44 -20.41
N LYS A 276 -3.81 26.32 -21.27
CA LYS A 276 -3.47 26.37 -22.70
C LYS A 276 -2.12 27.01 -22.99
N HIS A 277 -1.68 27.96 -22.17
CA HIS A 277 -0.38 28.63 -22.34
C HIS A 277 0.80 27.74 -21.95
N GLU A 278 0.66 26.90 -20.91
CA GLU A 278 1.70 25.94 -20.50
C GLU A 278 1.97 24.84 -21.54
N GLN A 279 1.07 24.59 -22.48
CA GLN A 279 1.28 23.58 -23.54
C GLN A 279 2.02 24.13 -24.77
N LYS A 280 2.29 25.45 -24.83
CA LYS A 280 3.01 26.08 -25.94
C LYS A 280 4.50 26.35 -25.63
N SER A 281 4.95 26.16 -24.39
CA SER A 281 6.37 26.16 -24.02
C SER A 281 6.87 24.74 -23.82
#